data_AF-A0A3D4G1R1-F1
#
_entry.id   AF-A0A3D4G1R1-F1
#
_cell.length_a   1.000
_cell.length_b   1.000
_cell.length_c   1.000
_cell.angle_alpha   90.00
_cell.angle_beta   90.00
_cell.angle_gamma   90.00
#
_symmetry.space_group_name_H-M   'P 1'
#
loop_
_entity.id
_entity.type
_entity.pdbx_description
1 polymer ?
#
loop_
_entity_poly.entity_id
_entity_poly.type
_entity_poly.pdbx_seq_one_letter_code
_entity_poly.pdbx_strand_id
1 'polypeptide(L)' 'WPFSTFGWPDETDDLKAFYPGHTLVTAPEILFFWVARMIMSGIEFMGEVPFTQVYLTGTVRDAQGRKMSKSLG' A
#
# COMPACT_ATOMS: atom_id res chain seq x y z
N TRP A 1 -7.13 3.28 -2.53
CA TRP A 1 -6.03 3.98 -1.83
C TRP A 1 -5.03 4.60 -2.80
N PRO A 2 -4.29 3.85 -3.65
CA PRO A 2 -3.12 4.41 -4.33
C PRO A 2 -3.42 5.54 -5.33
N PHE A 3 -4.65 5.64 -5.82
CA PHE A 3 -5.14 6.71 -6.69
C PHE A 3 -6.26 7.54 -6.03
N SER A 4 -7.05 6.95 -5.13
CA SER A 4 -8.16 7.62 -4.45
C SER A 4 -7.72 8.79 -3.56
N THR A 5 -6.49 8.74 -3.01
CA THR A 5 -5.95 9.85 -2.22
C THR A 5 -5.62 11.09 -3.06
N PHE A 6 -5.53 10.94 -4.38
CA PHE A 6 -5.27 12.03 -5.31
C PHE A 6 -6.56 12.55 -5.97
N GLY A 7 -7.74 12.19 -5.47
CA GLY A 7 -9.01 12.71 -5.98
C GLY A 7 -9.70 11.87 -7.05
N TRP A 8 -9.18 10.67 -7.37
CA TRP A 8 -9.94 9.69 -8.15
C TRP A 8 -11.31 9.43 -7.48
N PRO A 9 -12.42 9.36 -8.24
CA PRO A 9 -12.49 9.13 -9.70
C PRO A 9 -12.36 10.35 -10.60
N ASP A 10 -12.19 11.56 -10.07
CA ASP A 10 -12.01 12.76 -10.89
C ASP A 10 -10.59 12.82 -11.47
N GLU A 11 -10.45 13.43 -12.66
CA GLU A 11 -9.16 13.64 -13.32
C GLU A 11 -8.43 14.89 -12.79
N THR A 12 -7.97 14.82 -11.55
CA THR A 12 -7.23 15.93 -10.91
C THR A 12 -5.80 16.05 -11.42
N ASP A 13 -5.20 17.22 -11.23
CA ASP A 13 -3.78 17.45 -11.51
C ASP A 13 -2.86 16.59 -10.63
N ASP A 14 -3.24 16.38 -9.36
CA ASP A 14 -2.48 15.52 -8.43
C ASP A 14 -2.46 14.06 -8.89
N LEU A 15 -3.60 13.55 -9.38
CA LEU A 15 -3.67 12.19 -9.90
C LEU A 15 -2.73 12.02 -11.10
N LYS A 16 -2.71 13.00 -12.01
CA LYS A 16 -1.84 13.01 -13.19
C LYS A 16 -0.35 13.16 -12.82
N ALA A 17 -0.04 13.91 -11.77
CA ALA A 17 1.33 14.19 -11.37
C ALA A 17 1.97 13.07 -10.53
N PHE A 18 1.19 12.38 -9.70
CA PHE A 18 1.73 11.50 -8.65
C PHE A 18 1.33 10.02 -8.78
N TYR A 19 0.46 9.66 -9.72
CA TYR A 19 0.15 8.27 -10.04
C TYR A 19 0.77 7.88 -11.41
N PRO A 20 1.43 6.71 -11.52
CA PRO A 20 1.70 5.74 -10.47
C PRO A 20 2.78 6.21 -9.48
N GLY A 21 2.72 5.73 -8.24
CA GLY A 21 3.73 6.02 -7.22
C GLY A 21 5.04 5.27 -7.46
N HIS A 22 6.12 5.65 -6.75
CA HIS A 22 7.40 4.94 -6.87
C HIS A 22 7.56 3.83 -5.82
N THR A 23 7.46 4.15 -4.53
CA THR A 23 7.75 3.18 -3.44
C THR A 23 6.63 3.10 -2.42
N LEU A 24 6.09 1.90 -2.20
CA LEU A 24 5.23 1.58 -1.08
C LEU A 24 6.04 0.96 0.05
N VAL A 25 6.05 1.61 1.21
CA VAL A 25 6.67 1.08 2.44
C VAL A 25 5.60 0.42 3.29
N THR A 26 5.79 -0.84 3.68
CA THR A 26 4.80 -1.56 4.48
C THR A 26 5.42 -2.71 5.28
N ALA A 27 4.58 -3.54 5.90
CA ALA A 27 4.97 -4.72 6.67
C ALA A 27 4.48 -6.00 5.95
N PRO A 28 5.20 -7.14 6.06
CA PRO A 28 4.87 -8.37 5.33
C PRO A 28 3.48 -8.93 5.66
N GLU A 29 2.92 -8.64 6.84
CA GLU A 29 1.66 -9.23 7.30
C GLU A 29 0.43 -8.74 6.54
N ILE A 30 0.53 -7.59 5.88
CA ILE A 30 -0.57 -7.06 5.06
C ILE A 30 -0.25 -7.10 3.56
N LEU A 31 0.78 -7.85 3.15
CA LEU A 31 1.15 -7.99 1.74
C LEU A 31 -0.03 -8.47 0.89
N PHE A 32 -0.73 -9.52 1.31
CA PHE A 32 -1.88 -10.04 0.57
C PHE A 32 -3.18 -9.29 0.85
N PHE A 33 -3.40 -8.87 2.09
CA PHE A 33 -4.65 -8.21 2.47
C PHE A 33 -4.74 -6.76 2.01
N TRP A 34 -3.60 -6.13 1.71
CA TRP A 34 -3.54 -4.72 1.30
C TRP A 34 -2.79 -4.52 -0.01
N VAL A 35 -1.50 -4.88 -0.09
CA VAL A 35 -0.66 -4.58 -1.26
C VAL A 35 -1.20 -5.24 -2.52
N ALA A 36 -1.49 -6.54 -2.47
CA ALA A 36 -2.05 -7.26 -3.62
C ALA A 36 -3.40 -6.66 -4.06
N ARG A 37 -4.25 -6.24 -3.12
CA ARG A 37 -5.53 -5.60 -3.44
C ARG A 37 -5.35 -4.25 -4.11
N MET A 38 -4.40 -3.44 -3.65
CA MET A 38 -4.06 -2.18 -4.31
C MET A 38 -3.57 -2.40 -5.74
N ILE A 39 -2.73 -3.42 -5.97
CA ILE A 39 -2.25 -3.79 -7.31
C ILE A 39 -3.42 -4.19 -8.21
N MET A 40 -4.29 -5.11 -7.75
CA MET A 40 -5.47 -5.54 -8.51
C MET A 40 -6.39 -4.35 -8.85
N SER A 41 -6.67 -3.47 -7.88
CA SER A 41 -7.49 -2.29 -8.13
C SER A 41 -6.83 -1.27 -9.06
N GLY A 42 -5.50 -1.11 -9.00
CA GLY A 42 -4.78 -0.26 -9.94
C GLY A 42 -4.88 -0.76 -11.37
N ILE A 43 -4.67 -2.07 -11.56
CA ILE A 43 -4.80 -2.70 -12.88
C ILE A 43 -6.22 -2.59 -13.41
N GLU A 44 -7.23 -2.84 -12.56
CA GLU A 44 -8.64 -2.78 -12.97
C GLU A 44 -9.12 -1.36 -13.31
N PHE A 45 -8.84 -0.38 -12.45
CA PHE A 45 -9.44 0.96 -12.59
C PHE A 45 -8.55 1.97 -13.30
N MET A 46 -7.23 1.79 -13.27
CA MET A 46 -6.26 2.71 -13.86
C MET A 46 -5.48 2.07 -15.03
N GLY A 47 -5.58 0.75 -15.21
CA GLY A 47 -4.88 0.03 -16.27
C GLY A 47 -3.38 -0.20 -16.02
N GLU A 48 -2.85 0.18 -14.85
CA GLU A 48 -1.43 0.08 -14.54
C GLU A 48 -1.14 -0.28 -13.07
N VAL A 49 0.10 -0.68 -12.79
CA VAL A 49 0.52 -1.05 -11.44
C VAL A 49 0.72 0.23 -10.60
N PRO A 50 0.11 0.34 -9.40
CA PRO A 50 0.08 1.58 -8.64
C PRO A 50 1.43 2.04 -8.06
N PHE A 51 2.42 1.16 -8.00
CA PHE A 51 3.77 1.47 -7.53
C PHE A 51 4.80 0.51 -8.13
N THR A 52 6.00 1.00 -8.40
CA THR A 52 7.09 0.20 -9.01
C THR A 52 7.89 -0.59 -7.99
N GLN A 53 7.99 -0.11 -6.75
CA GLN A 53 8.75 -0.75 -5.67
C GLN A 53 7.88 -0.97 -4.42
N VAL A 54 8.00 -2.15 -3.82
CA VAL A 54 7.49 -2.42 -2.48
C VAL A 54 8.68 -2.67 -1.56
N TYR A 55 8.74 -1.93 -0.45
CA TYR A 55 9.76 -2.09 0.60
C TYR A 55 9.11 -2.62 1.87
N LEU A 56 9.53 -3.82 2.29
CA LEU A 56 8.99 -4.49 3.47
C LEU A 56 9.90 -4.24 4.68
N THR A 57 9.34 -3.55 5.68
CA THR A 57 9.96 -3.33 6.97
C THR A 57 9.77 -4.54 7.89
N GLY A 58 10.66 -4.69 8.87
CA GLY A 58 10.53 -5.71 9.90
C GLY A 58 9.40 -5.40 10.87
N THR A 59 8.77 -6.45 11.40
CA THR A 59 7.76 -6.33 12.46
C THR A 59 8.42 -6.16 13.81
N VAL A 60 8.06 -5.12 14.54
CA VAL A 60 8.53 -4.92 15.92
C VAL A 60 7.93 -5.99 16.84
N ARG A 61 8.76 -6.55 17.72
CA ARG A 61 8.41 -7.66 18.62
C ARG A 61 8.54 -7.23 20.08
N ASP A 62 7.79 -7.90 20.95
CA ASP A 62 7.90 -7.77 22.41
C ASP A 62 9.14 -8.51 22.96
N ALA A 63 9.35 -8.44 24.28
CA ALA A 63 10.49 -9.09 24.95
C ALA A 63 10.47 -10.62 24.82
N GLN A 64 9.30 -11.21 24.55
CA GLN A 64 9.09 -12.64 24.34
C GLN A 64 9.18 -13.02 22.85
N GLY A 65 9.51 -12.06 21.97
CA GLY A 65 9.62 -12.28 20.53
C GLY A 65 8.27 -12.37 19.80
N ARG A 66 7.15 -12.12 20.47
CA ARG A 66 5.81 -12.09 19.85
C ARG A 66 5.65 -10.78 19.10
N LYS A 67 4.88 -10.80 18.03
CA LYS A 67 4.50 -9.60 17.30
C LYS A 67 3.79 -8.63 18.25
N MET A 68 4.20 -7.37 18.26
CA MET A 68 3.41 -6.34 18.93
C MET A 68 2.11 -6.09 18.16
N SER A 69 0.98 -6.24 18.84
CA SER A 69 -0.34 -5.87 18.34
C SER A 69 -1.25 -5.50 19.51
N LYS A 70 -2.17 -4.55 19.28
CA LYS A 70 -3.16 -4.13 20.30
C LYS A 70 -4.01 -5.29 20.85
N SER A 71 -4.14 -6.38 20.09
CA SER A 71 -4.86 -7.59 20.51
C SER A 71 -4.11 -8.44 21.53
N LEU A 72 -2.79 -8.27 21.64
CA LEU A 72 -1.93 -9.05 22.54
C LEU A 72 -1.50 -8.27 23.79
N GLY A 73 -1.92 -7.01 23.91
CA GLY A 73 -1.60 -6.09 25.02
C GLY A 73 -0.84 -4.87 24.51
#